data_AF-A0A1T0AQ71-F1
#
_entry.id   AF-A0A1T0AQ71-F1
#
_cell.length_a   1.000
_cell.length_b   1.000
_cell.length_c   1.000
_cell.angle_alpha   90.00
_cell.angle_beta   90.00
_cell.angle_gamma   90.00
#
_symmetry.space_group_name_H-M   'P 1'
#
loop_
_entity.id
_entity.type
_entity.pdbx_description
1 polymer ?
#
loop_
_entity_poly.entity_id
_entity_poly.type
_entity_poly.pdbx_seq_one_letter_code
_entity_poly.pdbx_strand_id
1 'polypeptide(L)'
;MNWLDWLKIGGVVVVLLAILGWYLERKQKRQEELEEAERKRQEELEEAERKRQEEMKEEDNFVDALLKNICPQCGTKESLKKLEDESSSTPYALEGMMTIKDRKQDCERRMQVWTRFSERAIGCTQCDYHKVYYDTLTYNVKKIADYHFECPQCGEEDVYLKDIKATDRYQANKEVIETTARGTKSRYIKVTKVVEEETYACKNCDFTSVATVTTELN
;
A
#
# COMPACT_ATOMS: atom_id res chain seq x y z
N MET A 1 -43.57 -14.29 72.28
CA MET A 1 -43.20 -14.51 70.86
C MET A 1 -43.53 -15.95 70.56
N ASN A 2 -44.54 -16.21 69.71
CA ASN A 2 -45.08 -17.55 69.52
C ASN A 2 -44.11 -18.40 68.68
N TRP A 3 -44.03 -19.70 68.97
CA TRP A 3 -43.23 -20.66 68.21
C TRP A 3 -43.57 -20.65 66.71
N LEU A 4 -44.83 -20.39 66.35
CA LEU A 4 -45.24 -20.20 64.96
C LEU A 4 -44.59 -18.98 64.27
N ASP A 5 -44.24 -17.92 65.00
CA ASP A 5 -43.59 -16.73 64.42
C ASP A 5 -42.13 -17.02 64.08
N TRP A 6 -41.45 -17.85 64.88
CA TRP A 6 -40.09 -18.33 64.58
C TRP A 6 -40.04 -19.21 63.32
N LEU A 7 -41.05 -20.05 63.10
CA LEU A 7 -41.16 -20.87 61.88
C LEU A 7 -41.37 -20.02 60.61
N LYS A 8 -42.17 -18.95 60.70
CA LYS A 8 -42.37 -18.02 59.58
C LYS A 8 -41.10 -17.24 59.24
N ILE A 9 -40.39 -16.75 60.25
CA ILE A 9 -39.10 -16.06 60.06
C ILE A 9 -38.06 -17.03 59.47
N GLY A 10 -37.98 -18.26 59.99
CA GLY A 10 -37.08 -19.29 59.46
C GLY A 10 -37.36 -19.64 58.00
N GLY A 11 -38.64 -19.78 57.61
CA GLY A 11 -39.03 -20.04 56.23
C GLY A 11 -38.61 -18.93 55.25
N VAL A 12 -38.79 -17.66 55.64
CA VAL A 12 -38.38 -16.50 54.82
C VAL A 12 -36.86 -16.44 54.65
N VAL A 13 -36.09 -16.72 55.71
CA VAL A 13 -34.62 -16.75 55.65
C VAL A 13 -34.13 -17.85 54.70
N VAL A 14 -34.74 -19.04 54.72
CA VAL A 14 -34.36 -20.15 53.82
C VAL A 14 -34.61 -19.79 52.35
N VAL A 15 -35.75 -19.16 52.04
CA VAL A 15 -36.06 -18.73 50.67
C VAL A 15 -35.09 -17.65 50.18
N LEU A 16 -34.73 -16.69 51.04
CA LEU A 16 -33.74 -15.66 50.71
C LEU A 16 -32.34 -16.25 50.46
N LEU A 17 -31.91 -17.23 51.28
CA LEU A 17 -30.65 -17.93 51.07
C LEU A 17 -30.64 -18.74 49.76
N ALA A 18 -31.76 -19.37 49.39
CA ALA A 18 -31.89 -20.09 48.12
C ALA A 18 -31.79 -19.15 46.90
N ILE A 19 -32.43 -17.97 46.97
CA ILE A 19 -32.35 -16.94 45.91
C ILE A 19 -30.93 -16.38 45.79
N LEU A 20 -30.26 -16.10 46.91
CA LEU A 20 -28.88 -15.62 46.92
C LEU A 20 -27.91 -16.67 46.37
N GLY A 21 -28.08 -17.94 46.74
CA GLY A 21 -27.29 -19.05 46.20
C GLY A 21 -27.43 -19.17 44.68
N TRP A 22 -28.66 -19.13 44.16
CA TRP A 22 -28.92 -19.15 42.71
C TRP A 22 -28.32 -17.94 41.97
N TYR A 23 -28.40 -16.75 42.57
CA TYR A 23 -27.83 -15.55 41.98
C TYR A 23 -26.30 -15.58 41.91
N LEU A 24 -25.63 -16.11 42.94
CA LEU A 24 -24.17 -16.27 42.97
C LEU A 24 -23.71 -17.29 41.94
N GLU A 25 -24.36 -18.44 41.84
CA GLU A 25 -24.03 -19.48 40.86
C GLU A 25 -24.18 -18.95 39.42
N ARG A 26 -25.26 -18.20 39.15
CA ARG A 26 -25.49 -17.58 37.83
C ARG A 26 -24.50 -16.45 37.51
N LYS A 27 -23.93 -15.80 38.52
CA LYS A 27 -22.88 -14.79 38.33
C LYS A 27 -21.55 -15.46 37.99
N GLN A 28 -21.20 -16.55 38.68
CA GLN A 28 -19.99 -17.33 38.41
C GLN A 28 -19.98 -17.90 36.99
N LYS A 29 -21.05 -18.55 36.55
CA LYS A 29 -21.16 -19.09 35.18
C LYS A 29 -20.95 -18.03 34.10
N ARG A 30 -21.50 -16.83 34.29
CA ARG A 30 -21.30 -15.71 33.34
C ARG A 30 -19.87 -15.18 33.33
N GLN A 31 -19.16 -15.21 34.46
CA GLN A 31 -17.75 -14.82 34.49
C GLN A 31 -16.88 -15.87 33.79
N GLU A 32 -17.14 -17.16 34.01
CA GLU A 32 -16.44 -18.26 33.32
C GLU A 32 -16.66 -18.22 31.80
N GLU A 33 -17.90 -18.00 31.34
CA GLU A 33 -18.22 -17.84 29.92
C GLU A 33 -17.52 -16.64 29.28
N LEU A 34 -17.43 -15.51 30.00
CA LEU A 34 -16.70 -14.32 29.53
C LEU A 34 -15.20 -14.57 29.45
N GLU A 35 -14.60 -15.19 30.47
CA GLU A 35 -13.17 -15.54 30.48
C GLU A 35 -12.83 -16.59 29.41
N GLU A 36 -13.72 -17.55 29.14
CA GLU A 36 -13.55 -18.49 28.04
C GLU A 36 -13.68 -17.79 26.67
N ALA A 37 -14.63 -16.87 26.51
CA ALA A 37 -14.76 -16.10 25.28
C ALA A 37 -13.57 -15.16 25.03
N GLU A 38 -13.02 -14.53 26.07
CA GLU A 38 -11.82 -13.71 25.97
C GLU A 38 -10.59 -14.53 25.59
N ARG A 39 -10.40 -15.72 26.21
CA ARG A 39 -9.32 -16.64 25.83
C ARG A 39 -9.43 -17.07 24.37
N LYS A 40 -10.61 -17.46 23.90
CA LYS A 40 -10.83 -17.84 22.49
C LYS A 40 -10.50 -16.69 21.53
N ARG A 41 -10.90 -15.45 21.87
CA ARG A 41 -10.55 -14.27 21.07
C ARG A 41 -9.05 -14.01 21.04
N GLN A 42 -8.36 -14.20 22.17
CA GLN A 42 -6.90 -14.05 22.23
C GLN A 42 -6.21 -15.12 21.38
N GLU A 43 -6.62 -16.38 21.50
CA GLU A 43 -6.08 -17.49 20.69
C GLU A 43 -6.31 -17.25 19.18
N GLU A 44 -7.51 -16.82 18.78
CA GLU A 44 -7.82 -16.47 17.38
C GLU A 44 -6.97 -15.30 16.86
N LEU A 45 -6.72 -14.28 17.69
CA LEU A 45 -5.86 -13.15 17.33
C LEU A 45 -4.39 -13.58 17.21
N GLU A 46 -3.88 -14.38 18.13
CA GLU A 46 -2.51 -14.91 18.09
C GLU A 46 -2.30 -15.85 16.90
N GLU A 47 -3.28 -16.70 16.57
CA GLU A 47 -3.23 -17.56 15.39
C GLU A 47 -3.27 -16.74 14.10
N ALA A 48 -4.12 -15.71 14.03
CA ALA A 48 -4.17 -14.80 12.90
C ALA A 48 -2.86 -14.01 12.74
N GLU A 49 -2.24 -13.56 13.84
CA GLU A 49 -0.95 -12.87 13.79
C GLU A 49 0.17 -13.81 13.34
N ARG A 50 0.19 -15.05 13.84
CA ARG A 50 1.17 -16.06 13.41
C ARG A 50 1.05 -16.36 11.91
N LYS A 51 -0.17 -16.55 11.41
CA LYS A 51 -0.42 -16.75 9.96
C LYS A 51 0.10 -15.56 9.15
N ARG A 52 -0.19 -14.32 9.58
CA ARG A 52 0.34 -13.11 8.92
C ARG A 52 1.87 -13.05 8.93
N GLN A 53 2.51 -13.46 10.03
CA GLN A 53 3.97 -13.48 10.11
C GLN A 53 4.59 -14.58 9.23
N GLU A 54 3.94 -15.73 9.09
CA GLU A 54 4.37 -16.81 8.20
C GLU A 54 4.22 -16.39 6.73
N GLU A 55 3.07 -15.82 6.35
CA GLU A 55 2.83 -15.26 5.01
C GLU A 55 3.88 -14.20 4.64
N MET A 56 4.18 -13.26 5.55
CA MET A 56 5.20 -12.23 5.33
C MET A 56 6.60 -12.83 5.10
N LYS A 57 6.98 -13.88 5.85
CA LYS A 57 8.26 -14.57 5.66
C LYS A 57 8.32 -15.31 4.33
N GLU A 58 7.21 -15.93 3.91
CA GLU A 58 7.13 -16.59 2.60
C GLU A 58 7.24 -15.59 1.44
N GLU A 59 6.64 -14.42 1.57
CA GLU A 59 6.79 -13.32 0.62
C GLU A 59 8.23 -12.80 0.56
N ASP A 60 8.87 -12.54 1.70
CA ASP A 60 10.26 -12.09 1.76
C ASP A 60 11.22 -13.10 1.13
N ASN A 61 11.04 -14.39 1.46
CA ASN A 61 11.83 -15.48 0.86
C ASN A 61 11.63 -15.56 -0.65
N PHE A 62 10.42 -15.34 -1.14
CA PHE A 62 10.11 -15.32 -2.56
C PHE A 62 10.74 -14.14 -3.27
N VAL A 63 10.68 -12.94 -2.70
CA VAL A 63 11.31 -11.74 -3.25
C VAL A 63 12.83 -11.89 -3.31
N ASP A 64 13.45 -12.44 -2.27
CA ASP A 64 14.89 -12.73 -2.25
C ASP A 64 15.27 -13.76 -3.32
N ALA A 65 14.47 -14.81 -3.48
CA ALA A 65 14.66 -15.83 -4.51
C ALA A 65 14.52 -15.26 -5.93
N LEU A 66 13.56 -14.34 -6.16
CA LEU A 66 13.41 -13.61 -7.41
C LEU A 66 14.63 -12.73 -7.72
N LEU A 67 15.10 -11.97 -6.74
CA LEU A 67 16.27 -11.09 -6.89
C LEU A 67 17.56 -11.87 -7.18
N LYS A 68 17.72 -13.03 -6.54
CA LYS A 68 18.88 -13.92 -6.74
C LYS A 68 18.70 -14.87 -7.93
N ASN A 69 17.52 -14.88 -8.55
CA ASN A 69 17.10 -15.83 -9.58
C ASN A 69 17.41 -17.28 -9.16
N ILE A 70 16.90 -17.72 -8.01
CA ILE A 70 17.09 -19.08 -7.49
C ILE A 70 15.72 -19.70 -7.29
N CYS A 71 15.48 -20.91 -7.82
CA CYS A 71 14.22 -21.60 -7.59
C CYS A 71 14.04 -21.93 -6.09
N PRO A 72 12.94 -21.51 -5.44
CA PRO A 72 12.69 -21.81 -4.03
C PRO A 72 12.51 -23.30 -3.74
N GLN A 73 12.02 -24.07 -4.73
CA GLN A 73 11.72 -25.48 -4.56
C GLN A 73 12.95 -26.38 -4.78
N CYS A 74 13.75 -26.12 -5.82
CA CYS A 74 14.89 -26.99 -6.20
C CYS A 74 16.27 -26.36 -5.98
N GLY A 75 16.34 -25.08 -5.59
CA GLY A 75 17.60 -24.38 -5.30
C GLY A 75 18.47 -24.07 -6.52
N THR A 76 18.01 -24.33 -7.74
CA THR A 76 18.79 -24.10 -8.96
C THR A 76 18.86 -22.60 -9.28
N LYS A 77 20.07 -22.09 -9.53
CA LYS A 77 20.31 -20.70 -9.92
C LYS A 77 19.96 -20.48 -11.39
N GLU A 78 19.60 -19.24 -11.73
CA GLU A 78 19.23 -18.77 -13.07
C GLU A 78 18.11 -19.58 -13.75
N SER A 79 17.27 -20.23 -12.93
CA SER A 79 16.29 -21.20 -13.41
C SER A 79 14.88 -20.62 -13.51
N LEU A 80 14.61 -19.48 -12.86
CA LEU A 80 13.31 -18.83 -12.89
C LEU A 80 13.12 -18.04 -14.18
N LYS A 81 12.02 -18.32 -14.87
CA LYS A 81 11.59 -17.60 -16.07
C LYS A 81 10.17 -17.11 -15.91
N LYS A 82 9.88 -15.96 -16.53
CA LYS A 82 8.50 -15.48 -16.68
C LYS A 82 7.77 -16.34 -17.71
N LEU A 83 6.54 -16.71 -17.39
CA LEU A 83 5.62 -17.40 -18.29
C LEU A 83 4.71 -16.32 -18.90
N GLU A 84 5.06 -15.86 -20.09
CA GLU A 84 4.39 -14.73 -20.76
C GLU A 84 2.94 -15.07 -21.16
N ASP A 85 2.69 -16.34 -21.48
CA ASP A 85 1.40 -16.90 -21.86
C ASP A 85 0.38 -16.93 -20.71
N GLU A 86 0.85 -17.01 -19.47
CA GLU A 86 0.01 -16.97 -18.27
C GLU A 86 0.02 -15.60 -17.57
N SER A 87 0.91 -14.71 -17.98
CA SER A 87 0.97 -13.36 -17.42
C SER A 87 -0.13 -12.49 -18.04
N SER A 88 -0.94 -11.88 -17.20
CA SER A 88 -2.04 -11.02 -17.61
C SER A 88 -1.82 -9.60 -17.08
N SER A 89 -2.41 -8.60 -17.72
CA SER A 89 -2.34 -7.24 -17.20
C SER A 89 -3.65 -6.52 -17.45
N THR A 90 -4.27 -6.06 -16.37
CA THR A 90 -5.53 -5.29 -16.39
C THR A 90 -5.37 -3.99 -17.17
N PRO A 91 -6.46 -3.36 -17.65
CA PRO A 91 -6.40 -2.00 -18.18
C PRO A 91 -5.91 -0.98 -17.15
N TYR A 92 -5.45 0.18 -17.60
CA TYR A 92 -5.06 1.27 -16.72
C TYR A 92 -6.27 1.81 -15.94
N ALA A 93 -6.09 2.02 -14.64
CA ALA A 93 -7.02 2.73 -13.78
C ALA A 93 -6.46 4.11 -13.42
N LEU A 94 -7.24 5.17 -13.64
CA LEU A 94 -6.83 6.53 -13.26
C LEU A 94 -6.87 6.66 -11.72
N GLU A 95 -5.73 6.96 -11.11
CA GLU A 95 -5.63 7.19 -9.67
C GLU A 95 -5.91 8.66 -9.34
N GLY A 96 -5.43 9.58 -10.17
CA GLY A 96 -5.68 11.02 -10.05
C GLY A 96 -4.47 11.88 -10.38
N MET A 97 -4.45 13.11 -9.87
CA MET A 97 -3.34 14.06 -10.05
C MET A 97 -2.35 13.97 -8.89
N MET A 98 -1.07 13.75 -9.17
CA MET A 98 -0.01 13.70 -8.16
C MET A 98 1.16 14.61 -8.51
N THR A 99 1.85 15.12 -7.49
CA THR A 99 3.08 15.90 -7.63
C THR A 99 4.29 14.98 -7.43
N ILE A 100 5.09 14.82 -8.48
CA ILE A 100 6.26 13.95 -8.53
C ILE A 100 7.51 14.83 -8.65
N LYS A 101 8.49 14.60 -7.78
CA LYS A 101 9.81 15.25 -7.87
C LYS A 101 10.71 14.50 -8.83
N ASP A 102 11.09 15.14 -9.93
CA ASP A 102 12.10 14.62 -10.84
C ASP A 102 13.49 15.06 -10.36
N ARG A 103 14.23 14.14 -9.77
CA ARG A 103 15.59 14.41 -9.26
C ARG A 103 16.60 14.68 -10.38
N LYS A 104 16.36 14.21 -11.61
CA LYS A 104 17.32 14.40 -12.70
C LYS A 104 17.27 15.82 -13.23
N GLN A 105 16.09 16.43 -13.24
CA GLN A 105 15.85 17.76 -13.77
C GLN A 105 15.58 18.81 -12.70
N ASP A 106 15.70 18.42 -11.42
CA ASP A 106 15.42 19.24 -10.23
C ASP A 106 14.11 20.03 -10.37
N CYS A 107 13.04 19.33 -10.76
CA CYS A 107 11.73 19.94 -11.02
C CYS A 107 10.60 19.17 -10.36
N GLU A 108 9.52 19.89 -10.07
CA GLU A 108 8.28 19.31 -9.54
C GLU A 108 7.26 19.23 -10.67
N ARG A 109 6.74 18.03 -10.93
CA ARG A 109 5.71 17.82 -11.95
C ARG A 109 4.42 17.33 -11.33
N ARG A 110 3.34 18.09 -11.51
CA ARG A 110 1.99 17.69 -11.16
C ARG A 110 1.29 17.13 -12.38
N MET A 111 0.99 15.84 -12.39
CA MET A 111 0.41 15.15 -13.55
C MET A 111 -0.54 14.02 -13.16
N GLN A 112 -1.31 13.54 -14.13
CA GLN A 112 -2.14 12.36 -13.97
C GLN A 112 -1.26 11.11 -13.76
N VAL A 113 -1.70 10.24 -12.87
CA VAL A 113 -1.09 8.96 -12.54
C VAL A 113 -2.14 7.87 -12.73
N TRP A 114 -1.69 6.77 -13.34
CA TRP A 114 -2.48 5.57 -13.57
C TRP A 114 -1.82 4.39 -12.88
N THR A 115 -2.65 3.47 -12.42
CA THR A 115 -2.22 2.18 -11.89
C THR A 115 -2.62 1.07 -12.84
N ARG A 116 -1.79 0.04 -12.91
CA ARG A 116 -2.09 -1.20 -13.64
C ARG A 116 -1.77 -2.38 -12.76
N PHE A 117 -2.70 -3.30 -12.63
CA PHE A 117 -2.45 -4.59 -11.99
C PHE A 117 -1.93 -5.56 -13.04
N SER A 118 -0.74 -6.11 -12.77
CA SER A 118 -0.10 -7.13 -13.60
C SER A 118 -0.02 -8.43 -12.81
N GLU A 119 -0.63 -9.47 -13.35
CA GLU A 119 -0.44 -10.85 -12.89
C GLU A 119 0.77 -11.40 -13.62
N ARG A 120 1.78 -11.81 -12.87
CA ARG A 120 3.00 -12.39 -13.43
C ARG A 120 3.14 -13.81 -12.96
N ALA A 121 3.14 -14.72 -13.90
CA ALA A 121 3.47 -16.11 -13.66
C ALA A 121 4.97 -16.31 -13.83
N ILE A 122 5.59 -16.99 -12.87
CA ILE A 122 6.96 -17.47 -12.99
C ILE A 122 7.01 -18.97 -12.81
N GLY A 123 7.86 -19.60 -13.62
CA GLY A 123 8.13 -21.03 -13.58
C GLY A 123 9.62 -21.30 -13.43
N CYS A 124 9.96 -22.45 -12.84
CA CYS A 124 11.30 -22.99 -12.90
C CYS A 124 11.47 -23.83 -14.18
N THR A 125 12.62 -23.68 -14.84
CA THR A 125 12.97 -24.50 -16.01
C THR A 125 13.44 -25.92 -15.68
N GLN A 126 13.67 -26.22 -14.40
CA GLN A 126 14.27 -27.48 -13.94
C GLN A 126 13.35 -28.33 -13.06
N CYS A 127 12.19 -27.81 -12.66
CA CYS A 127 11.20 -28.50 -11.83
C CYS A 127 9.82 -27.88 -12.03
N ASP A 128 8.79 -28.48 -11.44
CA ASP A 128 7.39 -28.05 -11.57
C ASP A 128 7.04 -26.83 -10.69
N TYR A 129 8.05 -26.08 -10.23
CA TYR A 129 7.81 -24.86 -9.46
C TYR A 129 7.10 -23.83 -10.33
N HIS A 130 5.95 -23.39 -9.84
CA HIS A 130 5.08 -22.43 -10.48
C HIS A 130 4.52 -21.49 -9.43
N LYS A 131 4.57 -20.19 -9.68
CA LYS A 131 3.95 -19.19 -8.80
C LYS A 131 3.46 -18.00 -9.60
N VAL A 132 2.21 -17.62 -9.34
CA VAL A 132 1.62 -16.36 -9.81
C VAL A 132 1.74 -15.33 -8.70
N TYR A 133 2.19 -14.14 -9.03
CA TYR A 133 2.19 -13.00 -8.11
C TYR A 133 1.62 -11.76 -8.79
N TYR A 134 1.13 -10.85 -7.96
CA TYR A 134 0.48 -9.63 -8.39
C TYR A 134 1.44 -8.46 -8.19
N ASP A 135 1.60 -7.63 -9.21
CA ASP A 135 2.38 -6.41 -9.16
C ASP A 135 1.46 -5.23 -9.48
N THR A 136 1.53 -4.18 -8.67
CA THR A 136 0.78 -2.94 -8.90
C THR A 136 1.76 -1.87 -9.32
N LEU A 137 1.71 -1.50 -10.59
CA LEU A 137 2.64 -0.56 -11.18
C LEU A 137 1.97 0.80 -11.37
N THR A 138 2.63 1.85 -10.89
CA THR A 138 2.22 3.24 -11.05
C THR A 138 2.95 3.88 -12.21
N TYR A 139 2.16 4.40 -13.16
CA TYR A 139 2.62 5.05 -14.37
C TYR A 139 2.14 6.49 -14.37
N ASN A 140 3.04 7.40 -14.75
CA ASN A 140 2.69 8.79 -14.98
C ASN A 140 2.80 9.09 -16.47
N VAL A 141 2.13 10.13 -16.94
CA VAL A 141 2.02 10.38 -18.39
C VAL A 141 3.38 10.55 -19.06
N LYS A 142 4.34 11.14 -18.35
CA LYS A 142 5.72 11.29 -18.84
C LYS A 142 6.39 9.93 -19.03
N LYS A 143 6.29 9.02 -18.06
CA LYS A 143 6.83 7.65 -18.19
C LYS A 143 6.15 6.91 -19.35
N ILE A 144 4.83 7.07 -19.51
CA ILE A 144 4.11 6.44 -20.61
C ILE A 144 4.68 6.92 -21.95
N ALA A 145 4.92 8.22 -22.10
CA ALA A 145 5.52 8.78 -23.31
C ALA A 145 7.01 8.41 -23.50
N ASP A 146 7.83 8.53 -22.46
CA ASP A 146 9.28 8.29 -22.53
C ASP A 146 9.63 6.82 -22.83
N TYR A 147 8.84 5.88 -22.32
CA TYR A 147 9.07 4.45 -22.43
C TYR A 147 8.14 3.77 -23.45
N HIS A 148 7.37 4.55 -24.20
CA HIS A 148 6.41 4.07 -25.20
C HIS A 148 5.43 3.01 -24.64
N PHE A 149 4.95 3.19 -23.41
CA PHE A 149 3.93 2.30 -22.86
C PHE A 149 2.59 2.51 -23.59
N GLU A 150 1.74 1.49 -23.48
CA GLU A 150 0.37 1.48 -23.98
C GLU A 150 -0.43 2.70 -23.49
N CYS A 151 -1.25 3.25 -24.37
CA CYS A 151 -2.14 4.35 -24.06
C CYS A 151 -3.18 3.91 -23.01
N PRO A 152 -3.40 4.68 -21.93
CA PRO A 152 -4.40 4.35 -20.91
C PRO A 152 -5.83 4.24 -21.42
N GLN A 153 -6.13 4.83 -22.59
CA GLN A 153 -7.48 4.87 -23.15
C GLN A 153 -7.71 3.82 -24.24
N CYS A 154 -6.79 3.64 -25.18
CA CYS A 154 -6.97 2.72 -26.31
C CYS A 154 -6.08 1.48 -26.29
N GLY A 155 -5.12 1.39 -25.36
CA GLY A 155 -4.20 0.25 -25.26
C GLY A 155 -3.11 0.18 -26.33
N GLU A 156 -3.16 1.02 -27.36
CA GLU A 156 -2.11 1.12 -28.37
C GLU A 156 -0.89 1.88 -27.85
N GLU A 157 0.30 1.51 -28.30
CA GLU A 157 1.53 2.28 -28.05
C GLU A 157 1.48 3.64 -28.79
N ASP A 158 2.48 4.52 -28.60
CA ASP A 158 2.55 5.90 -29.15
C ASP A 158 1.82 7.02 -28.36
N VAL A 159 1.99 7.08 -27.05
CA VAL A 159 1.82 8.35 -26.31
C VAL A 159 3.09 9.21 -26.48
N TYR A 160 2.94 10.50 -26.74
CA TYR A 160 4.07 11.41 -26.97
C TYR A 160 3.83 12.80 -26.36
N LEU A 161 4.93 13.53 -26.12
CA LEU A 161 4.88 14.94 -25.72
C LEU A 161 4.54 15.79 -26.94
N LYS A 162 3.37 16.44 -26.89
CA LYS A 162 2.81 17.23 -27.99
C LYS A 162 3.26 18.69 -27.96
N ASP A 163 3.25 19.32 -26.78
CA ASP A 163 3.53 20.75 -26.63
C ASP A 163 4.04 21.08 -25.23
N ILE A 164 4.81 22.16 -25.10
CA ILE A 164 5.26 22.75 -23.84
C ILE A 164 4.97 24.25 -23.88
N LYS A 165 4.15 24.73 -22.95
CA LYS A 165 3.80 26.14 -22.84
C LYS A 165 4.20 26.71 -21.49
N ALA A 166 4.98 27.78 -21.48
CA ALA A 166 5.23 28.53 -20.26
C ALA A 166 3.98 29.34 -19.89
N THR A 167 3.37 29.01 -18.74
CA THR A 167 2.11 29.60 -18.30
C THR A 167 2.34 30.77 -17.34
N ASP A 168 3.30 30.62 -16.43
CA ASP A 168 3.55 31.62 -15.38
C ASP A 168 5.02 31.67 -14.96
N ARG A 169 5.41 32.80 -14.33
CA ARG A 169 6.72 33.01 -13.73
C ARG A 169 6.55 33.79 -12.43
N TYR A 170 7.12 33.27 -11.35
CA TYR A 170 7.05 33.92 -10.04
C TYR A 170 8.38 33.89 -9.30
N GLN A 171 8.58 34.85 -8.39
CA GLN A 171 9.74 34.89 -7.52
C GLN A 171 9.45 34.13 -6.23
N ALA A 172 10.41 33.32 -5.78
CA ALA A 172 10.36 32.58 -4.53
C ALA A 172 11.67 32.74 -3.74
N ASN A 173 11.65 32.42 -2.45
CA ASN A 173 12.87 32.35 -1.64
C ASN A 173 13.25 30.87 -1.46
N LYS A 174 14.53 30.55 -1.68
CA LYS A 174 15.10 29.22 -1.44
C LYS A 174 16.14 29.31 -0.32
N GLU A 175 16.06 28.44 0.66
CA GLU A 175 17.11 28.28 1.66
C GLU A 175 18.29 27.52 1.04
N VAL A 176 19.49 28.06 1.18
CA VAL A 176 20.73 27.46 0.70
C VAL A 176 21.70 27.37 1.86
N ILE A 177 22.33 26.20 1.98
CA ILE A 177 23.34 25.91 3.00
C ILE A 177 24.71 26.14 2.36
N GLU A 178 25.46 27.11 2.87
CA GLU A 178 26.83 27.40 2.46
C GLU A 178 27.81 26.86 3.49
N THR A 179 28.68 25.94 3.05
CA THR A 179 29.78 25.43 3.85
C THR A 179 31.05 26.21 3.52
N THR A 180 31.59 26.92 4.51
CA THR A 180 32.86 27.65 4.40
C THR A 180 33.91 27.04 5.32
N ALA A 181 35.18 27.44 5.18
CA ALA A 181 36.25 27.02 6.10
C ALA A 181 35.99 27.37 7.59
N ARG A 182 35.02 28.26 7.88
CA ARG A 182 34.62 28.68 9.23
C ARG A 182 33.35 27.98 9.73
N GLY A 183 32.81 27.02 8.98
CA GLY A 183 31.59 26.28 9.30
C GLY A 183 30.45 26.50 8.30
N THR A 184 29.29 25.94 8.65
CA THR A 184 28.09 25.90 7.81
C THR A 184 27.11 26.99 8.21
N LYS A 185 26.61 27.77 7.24
CA LYS A 185 25.57 28.80 7.45
C LYS A 185 24.45 28.64 6.43
N SER A 186 23.20 28.80 6.85
CA SER A 186 22.08 28.89 5.92
C SER A 186 21.76 30.35 5.57
N ARG A 187 21.37 30.59 4.33
CA ARG A 187 20.90 31.89 3.83
C ARG A 187 19.73 31.69 2.87
N TYR A 188 18.85 32.69 2.80
CA TYR A 188 17.76 32.70 1.83
C TYR A 188 18.18 33.49 0.58
N ILE A 189 18.06 32.87 -0.58
CA ILE A 189 18.27 33.53 -1.88
C ILE A 189 16.93 33.67 -2.60
N LYS A 190 16.78 34.74 -3.38
CA LYS A 190 15.65 34.87 -4.31
C LYS A 190 15.92 34.02 -5.54
N VAL A 191 14.97 33.18 -5.91
CA VAL A 191 14.98 32.35 -7.11
C VAL A 191 13.76 32.69 -7.96
N THR A 192 13.89 32.53 -9.28
CA THR A 192 12.75 32.66 -10.18
C THR A 192 12.26 31.26 -10.54
N LYS A 193 10.97 31.00 -10.34
CA LYS A 193 10.32 29.75 -10.72
C LYS A 193 9.50 29.97 -11.98
N VAL A 194 9.57 29.02 -12.90
CA VAL A 194 8.75 28.98 -14.12
C VAL A 194 7.77 27.83 -14.00
N VAL A 195 6.53 28.10 -14.36
CA VAL A 195 5.48 27.09 -14.48
C VAL A 195 5.25 26.82 -15.96
N GLU A 196 5.43 25.57 -16.37
CA GLU A 196 5.23 25.10 -17.73
C GLU A 196 4.12 24.05 -17.76
N GLU A 197 3.31 24.05 -18.79
CA GLU A 197 2.34 23.01 -19.10
C GLU A 197 2.88 22.13 -20.22
N GLU A 198 3.23 20.90 -19.88
CA GLU A 198 3.57 19.84 -20.83
C GLU A 198 2.27 19.10 -21.21
N THR A 199 1.90 19.13 -22.48
CA THR A 199 0.73 18.41 -23.01
C THR A 199 1.17 17.12 -23.68
N TYR A 200 0.59 16.00 -23.27
CA TYR A 200 0.83 14.67 -23.84
C TYR A 200 -0.41 14.20 -24.60
N ALA A 201 -0.21 13.48 -25.70
CA ALA A 201 -1.28 12.96 -26.54
C ALA A 201 -0.97 11.57 -27.07
N CYS A 202 -2.01 10.81 -27.42
CA CYS A 202 -1.89 9.55 -28.17
C CYS A 202 -2.05 9.83 -29.68
N LYS A 203 -1.32 9.10 -30.53
CA LYS A 203 -1.52 9.16 -32.00
C LYS A 203 -2.77 8.41 -32.46
N ASN A 204 -3.21 7.42 -31.69
CA ASN A 204 -4.21 6.43 -32.10
C ASN A 204 -5.62 6.72 -31.56
N CYS A 205 -5.75 7.63 -30.59
CA CYS A 205 -7.04 8.05 -30.05
C CYS A 205 -7.01 9.53 -29.60
N ASP A 206 -8.11 10.00 -29.01
CA ASP A 206 -8.28 11.37 -28.50
C ASP A 206 -7.73 11.58 -27.09
N PHE A 207 -6.94 10.63 -26.57
CA PHE A 207 -6.30 10.75 -25.27
C PHE A 207 -5.39 11.98 -25.21
N THR A 208 -5.63 12.81 -24.20
CA THR A 208 -4.77 13.95 -23.86
C THR A 208 -4.62 14.06 -22.35
N SER A 209 -3.42 14.40 -21.89
CA SER A 209 -3.13 14.63 -20.48
C SER A 209 -2.14 15.78 -20.35
N VAL A 210 -2.37 16.66 -19.37
CA VAL A 210 -1.54 17.83 -19.10
C VAL A 210 -0.78 17.64 -17.80
N ALA A 211 0.51 17.92 -17.84
CA ALA A 211 1.37 17.97 -16.67
C ALA A 211 1.82 19.41 -16.43
N THR A 212 1.69 19.89 -15.20
CA THR A 212 2.23 21.17 -14.77
C THR A 212 3.62 20.96 -14.18
N VAL A 213 4.63 21.57 -14.78
CA VAL A 213 6.03 21.45 -14.38
C VAL A 213 6.47 22.76 -13.76
N THR A 214 7.08 22.70 -12.59
CA THR A 214 7.70 23.85 -11.93
C THR A 214 9.20 23.65 -11.90
N THR A 215 9.92 24.53 -12.60
CA THR A 215 11.38 24.56 -12.68
C THR A 215 11.92 25.83 -12.03
N GLU A 216 13.10 25.72 -11.43
CA GLU A 216 13.87 26.89 -10.96
C GLU A 216 14.78 27.35 -12.11
N LEU A 217 14.66 28.62 -12.51
CA LEU A 217 15.60 29.24 -13.43
C LEU A 217 16.87 29.61 -12.67
N ASN A 218 18.01 29.07 -13.13
CA ASN A 218 19.34 29.48 -12.70
C ASN A 218 19.77 30.78 -13.36
#